data_AF-A0A3R8NTY2-F1
#
_entry.id   AF-A0A3R8NTY2-F1
#
_cell.length_a   1.000
_cell.length_b   1.000
_cell.length_c   1.000
_cell.angle_alpha   90.00
_cell.angle_beta   90.00
_cell.angle_gamma   90.00
#
_symmetry.space_group_name_H-M   'P 1'
#
loop_
_entity.id
_entity.type
_entity.pdbx_description
1 polymer ?
#
loop_
_entity_poly.entity_id
_entity_poly.type
_entity_poly.pdbx_seq_one_letter_code
_entity_poly.pdbx_strand_id
1 'polypeptide(L)'
;MTEQFEFTTTEEQTGTVDTSVFGEETRAEARQIIARYPESRSALLPMLHLVQSVQGHVSPAGVQFCADELALSVAEVSAVATFYTMYKRKPCGQHLVSVCTNTMCAALGGDAIYRTLGEHLGVGHEGTAGEPGTEGSITLEHAECLAACDFAPVLQVNYEYYDNQTPEQALELVEALQRGEKPKPTRGPELSDFRSAERQLAGFFDDLDETVTGPSLATETVRGAELARERGWTAPSMPDDAELPPLPEKK
;
A
#
# COMPACT_ATOMS: atom_id res chain seq x y z
N MET A 1 -44.52 9.77 10.49
CA MET A 1 -43.44 10.59 11.07
C MET A 1 -42.38 10.70 9.98
N THR A 2 -42.42 11.81 9.26
CA THR A 2 -41.50 12.10 8.16
C THR A 2 -40.42 12.98 8.76
N GLU A 3 -39.28 12.38 9.12
CA GLU A 3 -38.12 13.16 9.56
C GLU A 3 -37.48 13.80 8.32
N GLN A 4 -37.60 15.12 8.26
CA GLN A 4 -36.92 15.97 7.30
C GLN A 4 -35.43 15.91 7.64
N PHE A 5 -34.64 15.28 6.77
CA PHE A 5 -33.19 15.45 6.79
C PHE A 5 -32.87 16.85 6.28
N GLU A 6 -32.61 17.76 7.21
CA GLU A 6 -32.11 19.10 6.94
C GLU A 6 -30.66 18.97 6.48
N PHE A 7 -30.44 19.08 5.17
CA PHE A 7 -29.10 19.13 4.59
C PHE A 7 -28.52 20.52 4.88
N THR A 8 -27.83 20.66 6.00
CA THR A 8 -27.11 21.90 6.31
C THR A 8 -25.94 22.02 5.35
N THR A 9 -26.09 22.89 4.35
CA THR A 9 -25.01 23.29 3.44
C THR A 9 -23.86 23.81 4.28
N THR A 10 -22.78 23.04 4.40
CA THR A 10 -21.56 23.51 5.06
C THR A 10 -20.95 24.57 4.14
N GLU A 11 -20.70 25.76 4.69
CA GLU A 11 -20.07 26.87 4.01
C GLU A 11 -18.81 26.41 3.26
N GLU A 12 -18.74 26.82 1.99
CA GLU A 12 -17.58 26.67 1.11
C GLU A 12 -16.39 27.37 1.79
N GLN A 13 -15.48 26.59 2.38
CA GLN A 13 -14.28 27.13 3.01
C GLN A 13 -13.34 27.67 1.92
N THR A 14 -13.52 28.93 1.55
CA THR A 14 -12.57 29.76 0.78
C THR A 14 -11.36 30.15 1.63
N GLY A 15 -10.71 29.16 2.26
CA GLY A 15 -9.45 29.34 2.96
C GLY A 15 -8.32 28.72 2.14
N THR A 16 -7.26 29.46 1.87
CA THR A 16 -6.03 28.90 1.29
C THR A 16 -5.51 27.82 2.22
N VAL A 17 -5.45 26.57 1.76
CA VAL A 17 -4.96 25.45 2.56
C VAL A 17 -3.45 25.61 2.76
N ASP A 18 -3.00 25.53 4.01
CA ASP A 18 -1.58 25.66 4.34
C ASP A 18 -0.80 24.41 3.88
N THR A 19 0.16 24.61 2.98
CA THR A 19 1.06 23.56 2.45
C THR A 19 2.49 23.69 2.97
N SER A 20 2.73 24.49 4.01
CA SER A 20 4.07 24.76 4.59
C SER A 20 4.78 23.52 5.14
N VAL A 21 4.01 22.48 5.50
CA VAL A 21 4.53 21.16 5.88
C VAL A 21 5.38 20.51 4.77
N PHE A 22 5.12 20.85 3.50
CA PHE A 22 5.92 20.42 2.35
C PHE A 22 6.98 21.47 2.05
N GLY A 23 8.11 21.33 2.76
CA GLY A 23 9.26 22.23 2.66
C GLY A 23 9.99 22.14 1.31
N GLU A 24 11.10 22.87 1.21
CA GLU A 24 11.88 22.93 -0.04
C GLU A 24 12.45 21.57 -0.46
N GLU A 25 12.81 20.71 0.49
CA GLU A 25 13.28 19.35 0.22
C GLU A 25 12.19 18.51 -0.47
N THR A 26 10.98 18.46 0.10
CA THR A 26 9.85 17.74 -0.51
C THR A 26 9.48 18.33 -1.87
N ARG A 27 9.56 19.66 -2.04
CA ARG A 27 9.34 20.31 -3.35
C ARG A 27 10.42 19.95 -4.37
N ALA A 28 11.67 19.79 -3.93
CA ALA A 28 12.74 19.31 -4.80
C ALA A 28 12.51 17.86 -5.22
N GLU A 29 12.08 16.99 -4.31
CA GLU A 29 11.69 15.61 -4.61
C GLU A 29 10.48 15.58 -5.57
N ALA A 30 9.45 16.39 -5.34
CA ALA A 30 8.30 16.51 -6.24
C ALA A 30 8.72 16.86 -7.68
N ARG A 31 9.61 17.85 -7.84
CA ARG A 31 10.17 18.22 -9.16
C ARG A 31 10.93 17.06 -9.81
N GLN A 32 11.64 16.25 -9.04
CA GLN A 32 12.31 15.04 -9.55
C GLN A 32 11.30 13.98 -10.01
N ILE A 33 10.20 13.76 -9.27
CA ILE A 33 9.14 12.85 -9.70
C ILE A 33 8.53 13.34 -11.02
N ILE A 34 8.15 14.62 -11.09
CA ILE A 34 7.53 15.22 -12.28
C ILE A 34 8.43 15.06 -13.51
N ALA A 35 9.74 15.27 -13.35
CA ALA A 35 10.71 15.16 -14.44
C ALA A 35 10.86 13.73 -15.02
N ARG A 36 10.35 12.69 -14.35
CA ARG A 36 10.36 11.31 -14.86
C ARG A 36 9.33 11.07 -15.96
N TYR A 37 8.38 11.99 -16.14
CA TYR A 37 7.25 11.81 -17.05
C TYR A 37 7.22 12.91 -18.13
N PRO A 38 6.76 12.60 -19.35
CA PRO A 38 6.54 13.60 -20.38
C PRO A 38 5.38 14.56 -20.05
N GLU A 39 4.38 14.07 -19.30
CA GLU A 39 3.19 14.82 -18.89
C GLU A 39 3.14 14.89 -17.35
N SER A 40 3.01 16.08 -16.77
CA SER A 40 3.07 16.27 -15.30
C SER A 40 2.01 15.45 -14.57
N ARG A 41 0.78 15.37 -15.09
CA ARG A 41 -0.32 14.57 -14.52
C ARG A 41 0.04 13.11 -14.26
N SER A 42 0.98 12.53 -15.01
CA SER A 42 1.41 11.14 -14.83
C SER A 42 2.22 10.92 -13.55
N ALA A 43 2.73 12.00 -12.94
CA ALA A 43 3.42 11.97 -11.66
C ALA A 43 2.49 11.88 -10.44
N LEU A 44 1.16 11.96 -10.62
CA LEU A 44 0.23 12.08 -9.49
C LEU A 44 0.30 10.91 -8.50
N LEU A 45 0.44 9.67 -8.98
CA LEU A 45 0.48 8.49 -8.11
C LEU A 45 1.73 8.51 -7.19
N PRO A 46 2.96 8.60 -7.71
CA PRO A 46 4.14 8.71 -6.85
C PRO A 46 4.16 10.01 -6.01
N MET A 47 3.54 11.10 -6.47
CA MET A 47 3.38 12.32 -5.67
C MET A 47 2.50 12.10 -4.43
N LEU A 48 1.44 11.28 -4.53
CA LEU A 48 0.61 10.94 -3.38
C LEU A 48 1.36 10.08 -2.37
N HIS A 49 2.23 9.16 -2.83
CA HIS A 49 3.15 8.43 -1.94
C HIS A 49 4.15 9.38 -1.24
N LEU A 50 4.69 10.38 -1.97
CA LEU A 50 5.55 11.41 -1.38
C LEU A 50 4.82 12.23 -0.29
N VAL A 51 3.53 12.54 -0.50
CA VAL A 51 2.72 13.19 0.55
C VAL A 51 2.61 12.31 1.79
N GLN A 52 2.35 11.01 1.61
CA GLN A 52 2.25 10.06 2.73
C GLN A 52 3.58 9.86 3.45
N SER A 53 4.71 9.96 2.77
CA SER A 53 6.01 9.86 3.45
C SER A 53 6.25 11.01 4.44
N VAL A 54 5.71 12.20 4.17
CA VAL A 54 5.84 13.36 5.07
C VAL A 54 4.82 13.28 6.21
N GLN A 55 3.55 13.01 5.91
CA GLN A 55 2.45 13.17 6.87
C GLN A 55 1.85 11.85 7.38
N GLY A 56 2.26 10.70 6.84
CA GLY A 56 1.68 9.39 7.12
C GLY A 56 0.26 9.18 6.58
N HIS A 57 -0.24 10.10 5.74
CA HIS A 57 -1.54 10.03 5.05
C HIS A 57 -1.66 11.16 4.02
N VAL A 58 -2.61 11.05 3.11
CA VAL A 58 -3.01 12.11 2.15
C VAL A 58 -3.99 13.06 2.83
N SER A 59 -3.45 14.15 3.39
CA SER A 59 -4.23 15.23 4.01
C SER A 59 -4.81 16.19 2.95
N PRO A 60 -5.77 17.07 3.30
CA PRO A 60 -6.21 18.16 2.42
C PRO A 60 -5.05 19.06 1.93
N ALA A 61 -4.04 19.29 2.78
CA ALA A 61 -2.84 20.02 2.39
C ALA A 61 -2.04 19.24 1.35
N GLY A 62 -1.94 17.92 1.48
CA GLY A 62 -1.30 17.05 0.50
C GLY A 62 -2.02 17.04 -0.85
N VAL A 63 -3.37 17.03 -0.82
CA VAL A 63 -4.19 17.17 -2.04
C VAL A 63 -3.91 18.52 -2.72
N GLN A 64 -3.93 19.62 -1.95
CA GLN A 64 -3.64 20.96 -2.48
C GLN A 64 -2.22 21.04 -3.05
N PHE A 65 -1.23 20.49 -2.34
CA PHE A 65 0.16 20.44 -2.78
C PHE A 65 0.31 19.74 -4.14
N CYS A 66 -0.27 18.55 -4.31
CA CYS A 66 -0.26 17.84 -5.59
C CYS A 66 -1.00 18.60 -6.69
N ALA A 67 -2.11 19.26 -6.36
CA ALA A 67 -2.87 20.07 -7.32
C ALA A 67 -2.01 21.24 -7.84
N ASP A 68 -1.33 21.95 -6.94
CA ASP A 68 -0.47 23.08 -7.28
C ASP A 68 0.76 22.66 -8.10
N GLU A 69 1.49 21.62 -7.68
CA GLU A 69 2.72 21.18 -8.34
C GLU A 69 2.46 20.56 -9.74
N LEU A 70 1.27 19.97 -9.95
CA LEU A 70 0.93 19.29 -11.21
C LEU A 70 0.03 20.11 -12.14
N ALA A 71 -0.40 21.31 -11.71
CA ALA A 71 -1.42 22.12 -12.37
C ALA A 71 -2.74 21.36 -12.61
N LEU A 72 -3.19 20.62 -11.59
CA LEU A 72 -4.47 19.89 -11.57
C LEU A 72 -5.46 20.58 -10.64
N SER A 73 -6.75 20.24 -10.77
CA SER A 73 -7.74 20.63 -9.77
C SER A 73 -7.65 19.74 -8.52
N VAL A 74 -8.03 20.31 -7.37
CA VAL A 74 -8.21 19.56 -6.11
C VAL A 74 -9.17 18.39 -6.30
N ALA A 75 -10.19 18.54 -7.15
CA ALA A 75 -11.16 17.49 -7.46
C ALA A 75 -10.53 16.30 -8.19
N GLU A 76 -9.66 16.54 -9.18
CA GLU A 76 -8.94 15.49 -9.88
C GLU A 76 -8.01 14.72 -8.94
N VAL A 77 -7.26 15.43 -8.10
CA VAL A 77 -6.38 14.79 -7.11
C VAL A 77 -7.18 13.98 -6.09
N SER A 78 -8.28 14.56 -5.57
CA SER A 78 -9.16 13.88 -4.61
C SER A 78 -9.83 12.64 -5.20
N ALA A 79 -10.20 12.67 -6.48
CA ALA A 79 -10.75 11.51 -7.16
C ALA A 79 -9.74 10.35 -7.20
N VAL A 80 -8.47 10.63 -7.51
CA VAL A 80 -7.43 9.61 -7.52
C VAL A 80 -7.10 9.12 -6.11
N ALA A 81 -6.99 10.02 -5.14
CA ALA A 81 -6.70 9.69 -3.74
C ALA A 81 -7.82 8.89 -3.05
N THR A 82 -9.07 8.99 -3.53
CA THR A 82 -10.19 8.18 -3.02
C THR A 82 -10.40 6.89 -3.80
N PHE A 83 -9.94 6.82 -5.05
CA PHE A 83 -10.09 5.66 -5.90
C PHE A 83 -9.12 4.52 -5.53
N TYR A 84 -7.85 4.84 -5.26
CA TYR A 84 -6.84 3.86 -4.89
C TYR A 84 -6.74 3.72 -3.37
N THR A 85 -6.95 2.52 -2.86
CA THR A 85 -6.95 2.20 -1.41
C THR A 85 -5.59 2.34 -0.73
N MET A 86 -4.49 2.38 -1.50
CA MET A 86 -3.15 2.59 -0.97
C MET A 86 -2.96 4.01 -0.38
N TYR A 87 -3.72 4.98 -0.87
CA TYR A 87 -3.68 6.35 -0.37
C TYR A 87 -4.57 6.51 0.85
N LYS A 88 -3.95 6.44 2.03
CA LYS A 88 -4.61 6.55 3.32
C LYS A 88 -5.04 7.98 3.52
N ARG A 89 -6.33 8.21 3.78
CA ARG A 89 -6.89 9.56 3.98
C ARG A 89 -7.01 9.94 5.46
N LYS A 90 -6.63 9.03 6.36
CA LYS A 90 -6.59 9.22 7.80
C LYS A 90 -5.17 8.96 8.30
N PRO A 91 -4.71 9.64 9.36
CA PRO A 91 -3.37 9.41 9.92
C PRO A 91 -3.13 7.93 10.25
N CYS A 92 -2.09 7.37 9.63
CA CYS A 92 -1.66 6.00 9.90
C CYS A 92 -0.66 5.90 11.05
N GLY A 93 -0.61 4.72 11.66
CA GLY A 93 0.43 4.33 12.59
C GLY A 93 1.81 4.26 11.94
N GLN A 94 2.83 3.98 12.73
CA GLN A 94 4.17 3.64 12.22
C GLN A 94 4.14 2.37 11.35
N HIS A 95 3.20 1.47 11.63
CA HIS A 95 2.99 0.25 10.86
C HIS A 95 1.57 0.16 10.34
N LEU A 96 1.44 -0.04 9.02
CA LEU A 96 0.22 -0.48 8.36
C LEU A 96 0.24 -2.00 8.28
N VAL A 97 -0.67 -2.67 9.00
CA VAL A 97 -0.81 -4.13 9.02
C VAL A 97 -2.02 -4.52 8.18
N SER A 98 -1.77 -5.09 7.01
CA SER A 98 -2.77 -5.43 6.00
C SER A 98 -2.99 -6.94 5.95
N VAL A 99 -4.16 -7.41 6.40
CA VAL A 99 -4.48 -8.85 6.45
C VAL A 99 -5.32 -9.24 5.25
N CYS A 100 -4.85 -10.22 4.46
CA CYS A 100 -5.62 -10.75 3.34
C CYS A 100 -6.74 -11.67 3.85
N THR A 101 -7.98 -11.34 3.47
CA THR A 101 -9.18 -12.12 3.79
C THR A 101 -9.91 -12.57 2.51
N ASN A 102 -9.24 -12.51 1.36
CA ASN A 102 -9.78 -13.04 0.12
C ASN A 102 -9.75 -14.58 0.12
N THR A 103 -10.41 -15.23 -0.84
CA THR A 103 -10.89 -16.61 -0.80
C THR A 103 -9.89 -17.63 -0.23
N MET A 104 -8.65 -17.65 -0.73
CA MET A 104 -7.64 -18.62 -0.26
C MET A 104 -7.18 -18.35 1.17
N CYS A 105 -6.92 -17.09 1.52
CA CYS A 105 -6.52 -16.74 2.88
C CYS A 105 -7.68 -16.94 3.86
N ALA A 106 -8.90 -16.53 3.52
CA ALA A 106 -10.09 -16.77 4.33
C ALA A 106 -10.28 -18.26 4.65
N ALA A 107 -10.17 -19.13 3.63
CA ALA A 107 -10.30 -20.57 3.81
C ALA A 107 -9.22 -21.17 4.74
N LEU A 108 -8.04 -20.55 4.82
CA LEU A 108 -6.91 -21.02 5.61
C LEU A 108 -6.73 -20.29 6.95
N GLY A 109 -7.59 -19.31 7.28
CA GLY A 109 -7.59 -18.64 8.59
C GLY A 109 -7.37 -17.12 8.58
N GLY A 110 -7.31 -16.47 7.42
CA GLY A 110 -7.16 -15.02 7.27
C GLY A 110 -8.23 -14.22 8.01
N ASP A 111 -9.49 -14.65 7.97
CA ASP A 111 -10.58 -14.02 8.74
C ASP A 111 -10.37 -14.13 10.25
N ALA A 112 -9.83 -15.27 10.70
CA ALA A 112 -9.51 -15.49 12.09
C ALA A 112 -8.35 -14.59 12.54
N ILE A 113 -7.31 -14.44 11.71
CA ILE A 113 -6.20 -13.51 11.95
C ILE A 113 -6.74 -12.08 12.08
N TYR A 114 -7.49 -11.60 11.09
CA TYR A 114 -7.98 -10.23 11.08
C TYR A 114 -8.85 -9.93 12.31
N ARG A 115 -9.74 -10.86 12.68
CA ARG A 115 -10.57 -10.73 13.88
C ARG A 115 -9.73 -10.72 15.16
N THR A 116 -8.79 -11.65 15.31
CA THR A 116 -7.90 -11.71 16.49
C THR A 116 -7.10 -10.41 16.65
N LEU A 117 -6.54 -9.88 15.56
CA LEU A 117 -5.81 -8.62 15.60
C LEU A 117 -6.72 -7.42 15.90
N GLY A 118 -7.93 -7.38 15.31
CA GLY A 118 -8.90 -6.33 15.58
C GLY A 118 -9.39 -6.32 17.04
N GLU A 119 -9.61 -7.50 17.63
CA GLU A 119 -9.96 -7.68 19.05
C GLU A 119 -8.81 -7.22 19.97
N HIS A 120 -7.56 -7.58 19.65
CA HIS A 120 -6.38 -7.19 20.42
C HIS A 120 -6.11 -5.68 20.37
N LEU A 121 -6.15 -5.10 19.17
CA LEU A 121 -5.85 -3.69 18.95
C LEU A 121 -7.03 -2.77 19.29
N GLY A 122 -8.25 -3.32 19.41
CA GLY A 122 -9.47 -2.55 19.66
C GLY A 122 -9.91 -1.68 18.48
N VAL A 123 -9.49 -2.01 17.26
CA VAL A 123 -9.77 -1.25 16.04
C VAL A 123 -10.26 -2.15 14.90
N GLY A 124 -11.00 -1.55 13.97
CA GLY A 124 -11.44 -2.20 12.73
C GLY A 124 -10.62 -1.75 11.52
N HIS A 125 -11.17 -1.93 10.33
CA HIS A 125 -10.53 -1.58 9.07
C HIS A 125 -10.20 -0.08 9.02
N GLU A 126 -8.96 0.23 8.69
CA GLU A 126 -8.36 1.57 8.68
C GLU A 126 -8.43 2.29 10.04
N GLY A 127 -8.54 1.53 11.14
CA GLY A 127 -8.41 2.07 12.49
C GLY A 127 -6.96 1.99 12.97
N THR A 128 -6.53 3.02 13.71
CA THR A 128 -5.16 3.11 14.26
C THR A 128 -5.19 2.95 15.78
N ALA A 129 -4.43 1.97 16.29
CA ALA A 129 -4.15 1.78 17.70
C ALA A 129 -2.84 2.49 18.09
N GLY A 130 -2.89 3.26 19.18
CA GLY A 130 -1.82 4.19 19.56
C GLY A 130 -1.95 5.56 18.89
N GLU A 131 -0.99 6.45 19.14
CA GLU A 131 -0.95 7.76 18.49
C GLU A 131 -0.37 7.62 17.07
N PRO A 132 -1.06 8.08 16.01
CA PRO A 132 -0.59 7.90 14.63
C PRO A 132 0.84 8.42 14.39
N GLY A 133 1.68 7.56 13.81
CA GLY A 133 3.07 7.86 13.50
C GLY A 133 4.05 7.77 14.67
N THR A 134 3.60 7.46 15.89
CA THR A 134 4.51 7.19 17.01
C THR A 134 5.01 5.74 16.99
N GLU A 135 6.12 5.48 17.68
CA GLU A 135 6.69 4.14 17.79
C GLU A 135 5.64 3.11 18.23
N GLY A 136 5.56 1.98 17.53
CA GLY A 136 4.65 0.87 17.81
C GLY A 136 3.17 1.15 17.54
N SER A 137 2.80 2.30 16.99
CA SER A 137 1.42 2.56 16.55
C SER A 137 1.07 1.74 15.30
N ILE A 138 -0.12 1.11 15.31
CA ILE A 138 -0.56 0.16 14.28
C ILE A 138 -1.85 0.64 13.63
N THR A 139 -1.87 0.74 12.30
CA THR A 139 -3.12 0.81 11.53
C THR A 139 -3.46 -0.58 11.02
N LEU A 140 -4.66 -1.07 11.34
CA LEU A 140 -5.13 -2.36 10.87
C LEU A 140 -5.96 -2.20 9.59
N GLU A 141 -5.59 -2.93 8.55
CA GLU A 141 -6.28 -2.95 7.27
C GLU A 141 -6.80 -4.35 6.96
N HIS A 142 -8.11 -4.44 6.75
CA HIS A 142 -8.72 -5.55 6.01
C HIS A 142 -8.38 -5.42 4.52
N ALA A 143 -7.43 -6.22 4.04
CA ALA A 143 -6.97 -6.18 2.66
C ALA A 143 -7.66 -7.21 1.79
N GLU A 144 -7.86 -6.85 0.53
CA GLU A 144 -8.22 -7.78 -0.52
C GLU A 144 -7.02 -8.68 -0.90
N CYS A 145 -7.12 -9.38 -2.03
CA CYS A 145 -6.08 -10.31 -2.48
C CYS A 145 -4.70 -9.64 -2.60
N LEU A 146 -3.74 -10.12 -1.80
CA LEU A 146 -2.32 -9.72 -1.83
C LEU A 146 -1.46 -10.55 -2.81
N ALA A 147 -2.10 -11.33 -3.68
CA ALA A 147 -1.48 -12.13 -4.75
C ALA A 147 -0.38 -13.12 -4.31
N ALA A 148 -0.44 -13.62 -3.08
CA ALA A 148 0.50 -14.59 -2.51
C ALA A 148 -0.23 -15.86 -2.00
N CYS A 149 -1.14 -16.39 -2.83
CA CYS A 149 -2.02 -17.50 -2.44
C CYS A 149 -1.28 -18.82 -2.18
N ASP A 150 -0.08 -18.99 -2.75
CA ASP A 150 0.85 -20.09 -2.50
C ASP A 150 1.43 -20.08 -1.07
N PHE A 151 1.26 -18.97 -0.34
CA PHE A 151 1.74 -18.75 1.02
C PHE A 151 0.63 -18.43 2.04
N ALA A 152 -0.63 -18.62 1.65
CA ALA A 152 -1.77 -18.27 2.48
C ALA A 152 -1.79 -19.03 3.83
N PRO A 153 -2.22 -18.39 4.93
CA PRO A 153 -2.63 -16.99 5.05
C PRO A 153 -1.47 -15.99 5.03
N VAL A 154 -1.68 -14.86 4.36
CA VAL A 154 -0.68 -13.80 4.19
C VAL A 154 -1.16 -12.49 4.80
N LEU A 155 -0.26 -11.79 5.46
CA LEU A 155 -0.42 -10.38 5.81
C LEU A 155 0.81 -9.58 5.36
N GLN A 156 0.63 -8.27 5.21
CA GLN A 156 1.71 -7.34 4.97
C GLN A 156 1.88 -6.40 6.16
N VAL A 157 3.12 -6.01 6.44
CA VAL A 157 3.42 -4.87 7.31
C VAL A 157 4.21 -3.87 6.49
N ASN A 158 3.67 -2.66 6.30
CA ASN A 158 4.30 -1.62 5.46
C ASN A 158 4.72 -2.16 4.06
N TYR A 159 3.84 -2.95 3.45
CA TYR A 159 4.03 -3.62 2.15
C TYR A 159 5.03 -4.79 2.11
N GLU A 160 5.65 -5.14 3.23
CA GLU A 160 6.50 -6.32 3.34
C GLU A 160 5.73 -7.57 3.74
N TYR A 161 6.09 -8.72 3.15
CA TYR A 161 5.31 -9.96 3.26
C TYR A 161 5.63 -10.78 4.50
N TYR A 162 4.58 -11.19 5.22
CA TYR A 162 4.60 -12.19 6.27
C TYR A 162 3.68 -13.34 5.86
N ASP A 163 4.31 -14.44 5.49
CA ASP A 163 3.69 -15.59 4.85
C ASP A 163 3.35 -16.68 5.87
N ASN A 164 2.45 -17.61 5.50
CA ASN A 164 2.06 -18.78 6.29
C ASN A 164 1.64 -18.47 7.73
N GLN A 165 0.97 -17.34 7.94
CA GLN A 165 0.65 -16.84 9.28
C GLN A 165 -0.50 -17.62 9.91
N THR A 166 -0.39 -17.89 11.20
CA THR A 166 -1.53 -18.25 12.06
C THR A 166 -1.99 -17.06 12.90
N PRO A 167 -3.19 -17.10 13.52
CA PRO A 167 -3.63 -16.06 14.45
C PRO A 167 -2.63 -15.77 15.57
N GLU A 168 -1.97 -16.80 16.09
CA GLU A 168 -0.98 -16.67 17.17
C GLU A 168 0.30 -15.99 16.68
N GLN A 169 0.82 -16.38 15.51
CA GLN A 169 2.01 -15.76 14.92
C GLN A 169 1.76 -14.31 14.52
N ALA A 170 0.59 -14.02 13.95
CA ALA A 170 0.21 -12.66 13.59
C ALA A 170 0.07 -11.77 14.84
N LEU A 171 -0.47 -12.31 15.94
CA LEU A 171 -0.54 -11.61 17.22
C LEU A 171 0.86 -11.34 17.78
N GLU A 172 1.74 -12.33 17.79
CA GLU A 172 3.13 -12.17 18.24
C GLU A 172 3.87 -11.11 17.42
N LEU A 173 3.68 -11.10 16.10
CA LEU A 173 4.20 -10.08 15.20
C LEU A 173 3.69 -8.69 15.60
N VAL A 174 2.39 -8.51 15.78
CA VAL A 174 1.80 -7.21 16.15
C VAL A 174 2.30 -6.76 17.53
N GLU A 175 2.38 -7.64 18.51
CA GLU A 175 2.92 -7.32 19.83
C GLU A 175 4.41 -6.92 19.76
N ALA A 176 5.19 -7.56 18.89
CA ALA A 176 6.59 -7.18 18.65
C ALA A 176 6.70 -5.77 18.06
N LEU A 177 5.88 -5.45 17.05
CA LEU A 177 5.80 -4.11 16.49
C LEU A 177 5.41 -3.07 17.57
N GLN A 178 4.45 -3.39 18.43
CA GLN A 178 4.06 -2.52 19.55
C GLN A 178 5.18 -2.28 20.58
N ARG A 179 6.16 -3.19 20.67
CA ARG A 179 7.37 -3.03 21.49
C ARG A 179 8.51 -2.28 20.77
N GLY A 180 8.27 -1.81 19.54
CA GLY A 180 9.28 -1.14 18.71
C GLY A 180 10.24 -2.11 18.00
N GLU A 181 9.98 -3.42 18.08
CA GLU A 181 10.75 -4.42 17.34
C GLU A 181 10.34 -4.41 15.86
N LYS A 182 11.25 -4.83 14.98
CA LYS A 182 11.01 -4.96 13.54
C LYS A 182 11.30 -6.39 13.10
N PRO A 183 10.38 -7.34 13.34
CA PRO A 183 10.58 -8.73 12.94
C PRO A 183 10.81 -8.83 11.44
N LYS A 184 11.78 -9.67 11.04
CA LYS A 184 12.16 -9.80 9.64
C LYS A 184 11.00 -10.33 8.78
N PRO A 185 10.69 -9.70 7.64
CA PRO A 185 9.73 -10.22 6.67
C PRO A 185 10.11 -11.61 6.16
N THR A 186 9.13 -12.41 5.74
CA THR A 186 9.41 -13.73 5.13
C THR A 186 10.07 -13.57 3.77
N ARG A 187 9.66 -12.53 3.03
CA ARG A 187 10.17 -12.14 1.72
C ARG A 187 10.28 -10.62 1.65
N GLY A 188 11.27 -10.14 0.89
CA GLY A 188 11.58 -8.72 0.79
C GLY A 188 12.72 -8.26 1.70
N PRO A 189 13.00 -6.95 1.71
CA PRO A 189 14.02 -6.32 2.55
C PRO A 189 13.66 -6.33 4.04
N GLU A 190 14.54 -5.77 4.86
CA GLU A 190 14.26 -5.53 6.28
C GLU A 190 13.12 -4.51 6.44
N LEU A 191 12.25 -4.74 7.44
CA LEU A 191 11.06 -3.91 7.64
C LEU A 191 11.41 -2.45 7.97
N SER A 192 10.87 -1.50 7.20
CA SER A 192 10.91 -0.07 7.51
C SER A 192 9.64 0.42 8.21
N ASP A 193 9.57 1.69 8.61
CA ASP A 193 8.30 2.31 8.98
C ASP A 193 7.46 2.68 7.74
N PHE A 194 6.19 3.01 7.97
CA PHE A 194 5.22 3.32 6.92
C PHE A 194 5.68 4.52 6.08
N ARG A 195 6.17 5.58 6.71
CA ARG A 195 6.61 6.80 6.01
C ARG A 195 7.83 6.55 5.11
N SER A 196 8.75 5.71 5.56
CA SER A 196 9.91 5.29 4.78
C SER A 196 9.50 4.42 3.59
N ALA A 197 8.59 3.47 3.80
CA ALA A 197 8.04 2.66 2.70
C ALA A 197 7.32 3.53 1.66
N GLU A 198 6.53 4.52 2.10
CA GLU A 198 5.88 5.49 1.22
C GLU A 198 6.90 6.33 0.43
N ARG A 199 8.02 6.70 1.05
CA ARG A 199 9.10 7.41 0.34
C ARG A 199 9.75 6.53 -0.74
N GLN A 200 9.94 5.25 -0.46
CA GLN A 200 10.43 4.27 -1.44
C GLN A 200 9.44 4.08 -2.59
N LEU A 201 8.14 4.00 -2.30
CA LEU A 201 7.08 3.93 -3.32
C LEU A 201 6.98 5.20 -4.18
N ALA A 202 7.35 6.36 -3.64
CA ALA A 202 7.55 7.60 -4.41
C ALA A 202 8.82 7.55 -5.32
N GLY A 203 9.63 6.50 -5.19
CA GLY A 203 10.83 6.24 -5.96
C GLY A 203 12.07 6.92 -5.41
N PHE A 204 12.17 7.08 -4.10
CA PHE A 204 13.37 7.57 -3.41
C PHE A 204 13.91 6.50 -2.47
N PHE A 205 15.14 6.08 -2.73
CA PHE A 205 15.85 5.03 -2.00
C PHE A 205 17.12 5.64 -1.41
N ASP A 206 17.34 5.47 -0.11
CA ASP A 206 18.56 5.97 0.55
C ASP A 206 19.76 5.09 0.18
N ASP A 207 19.59 3.77 0.28
CA ASP A 207 20.49 2.76 -0.27
C ASP A 207 19.67 1.73 -1.07
N LEU A 208 19.81 1.76 -2.39
CA LEU A 208 19.06 0.88 -3.27
C LEU A 208 19.46 -0.58 -3.09
N ASP A 209 20.75 -0.87 -2.92
CA ASP A 209 21.24 -2.24 -2.80
C ASP A 209 20.70 -2.88 -1.52
N GLU A 210 20.69 -2.15 -0.41
CA GLU A 210 20.08 -2.61 0.84
C GLU A 210 18.56 -2.77 0.69
N THR A 211 17.88 -1.80 0.07
CA THR A 211 16.41 -1.81 -0.06
C THR A 211 15.88 -2.92 -0.97
N VAL A 212 16.69 -3.42 -1.92
CA VAL A 212 16.28 -4.54 -2.79
C VAL A 212 16.87 -5.89 -2.33
N THR A 213 17.63 -5.90 -1.22
CA THR A 213 18.24 -7.12 -0.69
C THR A 213 17.20 -7.94 0.07
N GLY A 214 16.80 -9.07 -0.48
CA GLY A 214 15.89 -10.00 0.18
C GLY A 214 15.54 -11.20 -0.70
N PRO A 215 15.04 -12.30 -0.12
CA PRO A 215 14.53 -13.41 -0.91
C PRO A 215 13.26 -12.94 -1.66
N SER A 216 13.34 -12.92 -2.98
CA SER A 216 12.20 -12.65 -3.87
C SER A 216 11.53 -13.91 -4.42
N LEU A 217 12.16 -15.07 -4.18
CA LEU A 217 11.69 -16.38 -4.60
C LEU A 217 11.52 -17.27 -3.38
N ALA A 218 10.49 -18.09 -3.40
CA ALA A 218 10.28 -19.17 -2.45
C ALA A 218 10.08 -20.49 -3.19
N THR A 219 10.33 -21.60 -2.49
CA THR A 219 10.39 -22.95 -3.06
C THR A 219 9.08 -23.31 -3.73
N GLU A 220 7.97 -22.93 -3.11
CA GLU A 220 6.60 -23.13 -3.55
C GLU A 220 6.37 -22.49 -4.92
N THR A 221 6.80 -21.23 -5.10
CA THR A 221 6.64 -20.46 -6.33
C THR A 221 7.42 -21.08 -7.50
N VAL A 222 8.63 -21.60 -7.26
CA VAL A 222 9.49 -22.16 -8.32
C VAL A 222 9.30 -23.66 -8.54
N ARG A 223 8.50 -24.34 -7.71
CA ARG A 223 8.43 -25.81 -7.68
C ARG A 223 8.08 -26.42 -9.03
N GLY A 224 7.14 -25.81 -9.76
CA GLY A 224 6.75 -26.27 -11.09
C GLY A 224 7.89 -26.18 -12.11
N ALA A 225 8.66 -25.09 -12.08
CA ALA A 225 9.80 -24.88 -12.98
C ALA A 225 10.95 -25.85 -12.66
N GLU A 226 11.21 -26.11 -11.38
CA GLU A 226 12.20 -27.09 -10.95
C GLU A 226 11.84 -28.50 -11.42
N LEU A 227 10.59 -28.93 -11.19
CA LEU A 227 10.10 -30.23 -11.65
C LEU A 227 10.16 -30.39 -13.16
N ALA A 228 9.85 -29.33 -13.91
CA ALA A 228 9.97 -29.34 -15.37
C ALA A 228 11.43 -29.54 -15.79
N ARG A 229 12.37 -28.83 -15.18
CA ARG A 229 13.81 -28.97 -15.44
C ARG A 229 14.33 -30.37 -15.10
N GLU A 230 13.98 -30.90 -13.93
CA GLU A 230 14.37 -32.25 -13.49
C GLU A 230 13.88 -33.34 -14.46
N ARG A 231 12.69 -33.15 -15.05
CA ARG A 231 12.06 -34.11 -15.95
C ARG A 231 12.34 -33.85 -17.43
N GLY A 232 13.11 -32.81 -17.75
CA GLY A 232 13.36 -32.40 -19.14
C GLY A 232 12.09 -31.96 -19.87
N TRP A 233 11.07 -31.49 -19.16
CA TRP A 233 9.85 -30.98 -19.76
C TRP A 233 10.11 -29.62 -20.38
N THR A 234 9.67 -29.46 -21.61
CA THR A 234 9.71 -28.19 -22.35
C THR A 234 8.32 -27.92 -22.89
N ALA A 235 7.87 -26.67 -22.81
CA ALA A 235 6.66 -26.25 -23.50
C ALA A 235 6.93 -26.27 -25.01
N PRO A 236 5.97 -26.66 -25.85
CA PRO A 236 6.08 -26.47 -27.29
C PRO A 236 6.28 -24.97 -27.58
N SER A 237 7.05 -24.65 -28.62
CA SER A 237 7.18 -23.26 -29.08
C SER A 237 5.81 -22.72 -29.47
N MET A 238 5.47 -21.52 -28.99
CA MET A 238 4.35 -20.78 -29.56
C MET A 238 4.66 -20.51 -31.04
N PRO A 239 3.67 -20.65 -31.94
CA PRO A 239 3.87 -20.26 -33.34
C PRO A 239 4.23 -18.78 -33.43
N ASP A 240 5.22 -18.43 -34.27
CA ASP A 240 5.59 -17.04 -34.53
C ASP A 240 4.42 -16.25 -35.15
N ASP A 241 3.62 -16.94 -35.97
CA ASP A 241 2.44 -16.41 -36.66
C ASP A 241 1.16 -17.07 -36.10
N ALA A 242 0.79 -16.72 -34.86
CA ALA A 242 -0.54 -17.06 -34.36
C ALA A 242 -1.58 -16.10 -34.97
N GLU A 243 -2.54 -16.64 -35.72
CA GLU A 243 -3.66 -15.85 -36.25
C GLU A 243 -4.49 -15.31 -35.07
N LEU A 244 -4.33 -14.03 -34.77
CA LEU A 244 -5.11 -13.35 -33.75
C LEU A 244 -6.55 -13.18 -34.25
N PRO A 245 -7.57 -13.32 -33.38
CA PRO A 245 -8.93 -13.00 -33.77
C PRO A 245 -9.01 -11.54 -34.26
N PRO A 246 -9.86 -11.24 -35.25
CA PRO A 246 -10.01 -9.88 -35.75
C PRO A 246 -10.39 -8.95 -34.59
N LEU A 247 -9.70 -7.82 -34.47
CA LEU A 247 -10.08 -6.81 -33.49
C LEU A 247 -11.51 -6.36 -33.78
N PRO A 248 -12.38 -6.22 -32.76
CA PRO A 248 -13.69 -5.65 -32.96
C PRO A 248 -13.54 -4.26 -33.60
N GLU A 249 -14.39 -3.94 -34.57
CA GLU A 249 -14.44 -2.60 -35.16
C GLU A 249 -14.61 -1.57 -34.05
N LYS A 250 -13.76 -0.53 -34.04
CA LYS A 250 -13.89 0.59 -33.10
C LYS A 250 -15.30 1.18 -33.26
N LYS A 251 -16.15 1.02 -32.25
CA LYS A 251 -17.43 1.73 -32.16
C LYS A 251 -17.22 3.19 -31.82
#